data_AF-A0A3N5FWV7-F1
#
_entry.id   AF-A0A3N5FWV7-F1
#
_cell.length_a   1.000
_cell.length_b   1.000
_cell.length_c   1.000
_cell.angle_alpha   90.00
_cell.angle_beta   90.00
_cell.angle_gamma   90.00
#
_symmetry.space_group_name_H-M   'P 1'
#
loop_
_entity.id
_entity.type
_entity.pdbx_description
1 polymer ?
#
loop_
_entity_poly.entity_id
_entity_poly.type
_entity_poly.pdbx_seq_one_letter_code
_entity_poly.pdbx_strand_id
1 'polypeptide(L)'
;MIYQKVKTSIYYFNSEIESKKNYKTGANQSLPSETTMRRVCAWCQKELNPSESIAADQDVPITHGICKECYSKLIPCKAKTLKSFLDQFTDPVFLVDSEGRVVTSNSAAISALGKKPEEIDGYLGGDVFDCKYAGLPGGCGNTIHCKSCTIRNTVSATLQSGKSHVRVPAYPDLYHITCENKVRFLITTERVGNTVLLRIDEIAEENGSC
;
A
#
# COMPACT_ATOMS: atom_id res chain seq x y z
N MET A 1 21.12 -13.11 16.76
CA MET A 1 21.31 -13.60 15.37
C MET A 1 20.38 -12.93 14.34
N ILE A 2 19.72 -11.80 14.64
CA ILE A 2 18.77 -11.12 13.73
C ILE A 2 19.42 -9.94 12.98
N TYR A 3 20.49 -9.38 13.52
CA TYR A 3 21.07 -8.09 13.11
C TYR A 3 21.90 -8.10 11.80
N GLN A 4 22.12 -9.25 11.17
CA GLN A 4 23.10 -9.36 10.07
C GLN A 4 22.51 -9.38 8.65
N LYS A 5 21.19 -9.21 8.47
CA LYS A 5 20.52 -9.41 7.16
C LYS A 5 19.99 -8.17 6.43
N VAL A 6 20.07 -6.94 6.97
CA VAL A 6 19.27 -5.79 6.48
C VAL A 6 20.06 -4.77 5.64
N LYS A 7 21.32 -5.01 5.29
CA LYS A 7 22.22 -3.92 4.86
C LYS A 7 22.44 -3.71 3.35
N THR A 8 21.71 -4.32 2.43
CA THR A 8 22.05 -4.20 1.00
C THR A 8 20.84 -4.13 0.07
N SER A 9 20.90 -3.12 -0.82
CA SER A 9 20.15 -2.96 -2.08
C SER A 9 18.89 -2.09 -2.06
N ILE A 10 19.07 -0.77 -1.98
CA ILE A 10 18.21 0.20 -2.69
C ILE A 10 19.11 1.25 -3.31
N TYR A 11 19.27 1.21 -4.64
CA TYR A 11 19.85 2.32 -5.39
C TYR A 11 19.45 2.22 -6.88
N TYR A 12 18.88 3.32 -7.38
CA TYR A 12 18.78 3.75 -8.79
C TYR A 12 17.73 3.04 -9.70
N PHE A 13 16.98 3.69 -10.59
CA PHE A 13 16.78 5.10 -10.97
C PHE A 13 15.67 5.14 -12.05
N ASN A 14 14.87 6.21 -12.10
CA ASN A 14 13.91 6.52 -13.17
C ASN A 14 14.55 7.43 -14.23
N SER A 15 14.05 7.38 -15.47
CA SER A 15 14.05 8.44 -16.52
C SER A 15 13.83 7.73 -17.88
N GLU A 16 13.26 8.26 -18.97
CA GLU A 16 12.71 9.56 -19.39
C GLU A 16 12.18 9.33 -20.84
N ILE A 17 11.10 10.00 -21.25
CA ILE A 17 11.02 11.07 -22.28
C ILE A 17 10.51 10.70 -23.68
N GLU A 18 9.69 11.68 -24.09
CA GLU A 18 8.95 12.08 -25.28
C GLU A 18 9.49 11.86 -26.71
N SER A 19 8.49 11.99 -27.60
CA SER A 19 8.46 12.85 -28.79
C SER A 19 8.69 12.20 -30.16
N LYS A 20 7.72 12.39 -31.06
CA LYS A 20 7.82 13.35 -32.19
C LYS A 20 6.56 13.30 -33.06
N LYS A 21 5.98 14.47 -33.29
CA LYS A 21 4.98 14.75 -34.35
C LYS A 21 5.72 15.24 -35.59
N ASN A 22 5.26 14.85 -36.77
CA ASN A 22 5.55 15.52 -38.03
C ASN A 22 4.25 15.64 -38.82
N TYR A 23 3.92 16.88 -39.22
CA TYR A 23 2.75 17.24 -40.01
C TYR A 23 3.19 17.43 -41.46
N LYS A 24 2.44 16.86 -42.42
CA LYS A 24 2.55 17.21 -43.84
C LYS A 24 1.18 17.58 -44.38
N THR A 25 1.15 18.75 -45.02
CA THR A 25 0.05 19.32 -45.79
C THR A 25 -0.11 18.60 -47.13
N GLY A 26 -1.35 18.35 -47.55
CA GLY A 26 -1.71 17.85 -48.87
C GLY A 26 -3.17 18.13 -49.18
N ALA A 27 -3.42 18.74 -50.33
CA ALA A 27 -4.66 19.35 -50.75
C ALA A 27 -5.70 18.35 -51.32
N ASN A 28 -6.97 18.66 -51.05
CA ASN A 28 -8.14 18.69 -51.95
C ASN A 28 -8.42 17.47 -52.87
N GLN A 29 -9.56 16.79 -52.67
CA GLN A 29 -10.54 16.48 -53.73
C GLN A 29 -11.76 15.65 -53.23
N SER A 30 -12.95 16.16 -53.61
CA SER A 30 -14.25 15.51 -53.91
C SER A 30 -14.91 14.52 -52.91
N LEU A 31 -16.17 14.82 -52.58
CA LEU A 31 -17.17 13.98 -51.90
C LEU A 31 -17.63 12.79 -52.76
N PRO A 32 -17.78 11.59 -52.16
CA PRO A 32 -18.89 10.72 -52.55
C PRO A 32 -19.57 10.01 -51.36
N SER A 33 -20.89 9.84 -51.51
CA SER A 33 -21.75 8.77 -50.97
C SER A 33 -21.88 8.59 -49.45
N GLU A 34 -23.13 8.41 -49.01
CA GLU A 34 -23.57 8.12 -47.63
C GLU A 34 -22.56 7.25 -46.86
N THR A 35 -21.78 7.91 -46.00
CA THR A 35 -20.65 7.29 -45.33
C THR A 35 -21.14 6.71 -44.01
N THR A 36 -21.31 5.39 -43.95
CA THR A 36 -21.43 4.70 -42.66
C THR A 36 -20.16 5.03 -41.84
N MET A 37 -20.33 5.69 -40.70
CA MET A 37 -19.20 6.04 -39.83
C MET A 37 -18.51 4.76 -39.37
N ARG A 38 -17.33 4.46 -39.95
CA ARG A 38 -16.51 3.34 -39.50
C ARG A 38 -15.83 3.73 -38.20
N ARG A 39 -16.10 2.96 -37.14
CA ARG A 39 -15.34 3.09 -35.89
C ARG A 39 -13.99 2.42 -36.08
N VAL A 40 -12.92 3.15 -35.86
CA VAL A 40 -11.56 2.61 -35.91
C VAL A 40 -10.88 2.71 -34.55
N CYS A 41 -9.97 1.79 -34.28
CA CYS A 41 -9.13 1.88 -33.11
C CYS A 41 -8.18 3.08 -33.24
N ALA A 42 -8.17 3.98 -32.27
CA ALA A 42 -7.27 5.13 -32.21
C ALA A 42 -5.77 4.73 -32.21
N TRP A 43 -5.46 3.48 -31.88
CA TRP A 43 -4.09 3.01 -31.68
C TRP A 43 -3.56 2.15 -32.83
N CYS A 44 -4.29 1.09 -33.23
CA CYS A 44 -3.87 0.20 -34.31
C CYS A 44 -4.65 0.38 -35.62
N GLN A 45 -5.61 1.31 -35.65
CA GLN A 45 -6.47 1.60 -36.80
C GLN A 45 -7.36 0.42 -37.28
N LYS A 46 -7.42 -0.69 -36.53
CA LYS A 46 -8.34 -1.80 -36.79
C LYS A 46 -9.79 -1.34 -36.66
N GLU A 47 -10.66 -1.78 -37.59
CA GLU A 47 -12.11 -1.52 -37.52
C GLU A 47 -12.73 -2.17 -36.28
N LEU A 48 -13.59 -1.42 -35.58
CA LEU A 48 -14.30 -1.84 -34.38
C LEU A 48 -15.73 -2.22 -34.75
N ASN A 49 -16.13 -3.46 -34.45
CA ASN A 49 -17.48 -3.94 -34.74
C ASN A 49 -18.53 -3.19 -33.89
N PRO A 50 -19.66 -2.75 -34.48
CA PRO A 50 -20.73 -2.08 -33.75
C PRO A 50 -21.46 -2.95 -32.70
N SER A 51 -21.33 -4.28 -32.78
CA SER A 51 -22.21 -5.23 -32.07
C SER A 51 -21.81 -5.57 -30.62
N GLU A 52 -20.78 -4.93 -30.06
CA GLU A 52 -20.36 -5.14 -28.66
C GLU A 52 -20.54 -3.90 -27.76
N SER A 53 -21.50 -3.01 -28.08
CA SER A 53 -21.84 -1.93 -27.16
C SER A 53 -22.92 -2.37 -26.17
N ILE A 54 -22.51 -2.56 -24.91
CA ILE A 54 -23.38 -2.46 -23.74
C ILE A 54 -24.11 -1.11 -23.83
N ALA A 55 -25.43 -1.16 -23.75
CA ALA A 55 -26.33 -0.03 -23.86
C ALA A 55 -25.92 1.12 -22.92
N ALA A 56 -25.56 2.27 -23.50
CA ALA A 56 -25.55 3.55 -22.80
C ALA A 56 -25.68 4.70 -23.81
N ASP A 57 -26.89 5.25 -23.84
CA ASP A 57 -27.24 6.68 -23.87
C ASP A 57 -26.54 7.65 -24.88
N GLN A 58 -27.37 8.15 -25.80
CA GLN A 58 -27.38 9.45 -26.48
C GLN A 58 -26.12 9.99 -27.22
N ASP A 59 -26.22 9.93 -28.56
CA ASP A 59 -25.96 11.01 -29.55
C ASP A 59 -24.60 11.71 -29.68
N VAL A 60 -23.51 11.14 -29.16
CA VAL A 60 -22.17 11.53 -29.63
C VAL A 60 -21.60 10.44 -30.55
N PRO A 61 -21.37 10.72 -31.84
CA PRO A 61 -20.72 9.76 -32.72
C PRO A 61 -19.26 9.62 -32.30
N ILE A 62 -18.98 8.63 -31.44
CA ILE A 62 -17.63 8.22 -31.12
C ILE A 62 -17.01 7.65 -32.40
N THR A 63 -16.16 8.44 -33.05
CA THR A 63 -15.45 8.07 -34.28
C THR A 63 -14.25 7.16 -34.00
N HIS A 64 -13.72 7.21 -32.77
CA HIS A 64 -12.52 6.46 -32.36
C HIS A 64 -12.71 5.79 -31.00
N GLY A 65 -12.41 4.49 -30.92
CA GLY A 65 -12.34 3.72 -29.68
C GLY A 65 -10.96 3.05 -29.51
N ILE A 66 -10.75 2.29 -28.44
CA ILE A 66 -9.56 1.44 -28.30
C ILE A 66 -10.01 -0.02 -28.42
N CYS A 67 -9.45 -0.79 -29.37
CA CYS A 67 -9.78 -2.21 -29.49
C CYS A 67 -9.27 -2.98 -28.26
N LYS A 68 -9.88 -4.11 -27.95
CA LYS A 68 -9.49 -4.98 -26.82
C LYS A 68 -7.99 -5.27 -26.80
N GLU A 69 -7.39 -5.55 -27.96
CA GLU A 69 -5.96 -5.85 -28.11
C GLU A 69 -5.07 -4.65 -27.76
N CYS A 70 -5.44 -3.44 -28.19
CA CYS A 70 -4.73 -2.23 -27.86
C CYS A 70 -4.97 -1.81 -26.42
N TYR A 71 -6.18 -1.98 -25.89
CA TYR A 71 -6.50 -1.74 -24.49
C TYR A 71 -5.62 -2.60 -23.57
N SER A 72 -5.51 -3.89 -23.87
CA SER A 72 -4.63 -4.81 -23.14
C SER A 72 -3.14 -4.45 -23.22
N LYS A 73 -2.71 -3.76 -24.28
CA LYS A 73 -1.33 -3.27 -24.42
C LYS A 73 -1.11 -1.91 -23.75
N LEU A 74 -2.16 -1.08 -23.67
CA LEU A 74 -2.12 0.29 -23.16
C LEU A 74 -2.32 0.42 -21.66
N ILE A 75 -2.88 -0.60 -21.03
CA ILE A 75 -2.92 -0.72 -19.58
C ILE A 75 -1.91 -1.78 -19.13
N PRO A 76 -0.59 -1.55 -19.27
CA PRO A 76 0.41 -2.35 -18.58
C PRO A 76 0.54 -1.91 -17.12
N CYS A 77 -0.41 -1.16 -16.57
CA CYS A 77 -0.57 -1.02 -15.12
C CYS A 77 -1.03 -2.38 -14.58
N LYS A 78 -0.11 -3.35 -14.46
CA LYS A 78 -0.35 -4.53 -13.65
C LYS A 78 -0.78 -4.02 -12.28
N ALA A 79 -2.02 -4.29 -11.90
CA ALA A 79 -2.48 -4.01 -10.55
C ALA A 79 -1.50 -4.71 -9.60
N LYS A 80 -0.67 -3.94 -8.91
CA LYS A 80 0.21 -4.49 -7.87
C LYS A 80 -0.67 -4.77 -6.66
N THR A 81 -0.43 -5.90 -6.01
CA THR A 81 -1.10 -6.17 -4.74
C THR A 81 -0.65 -5.14 -3.70
N LEU A 82 -1.51 -4.82 -2.74
CA LEU A 82 -1.16 -3.93 -1.63
C LEU A 82 0.11 -4.42 -0.92
N LYS A 83 0.22 -5.74 -0.69
CA LYS A 83 1.42 -6.33 -0.10
C LYS A 83 2.68 -6.06 -0.92
N SER A 84 2.64 -6.23 -2.25
CA SER A 84 3.77 -5.91 -3.13
C SER A 84 4.13 -4.43 -3.12
N PHE A 85 3.19 -3.54 -2.81
CA PHE A 85 3.48 -2.14 -2.59
C PHE A 85 4.19 -1.91 -1.25
N LEU A 86 3.67 -2.48 -0.16
CA LEU A 86 4.29 -2.37 1.17
C LEU A 86 5.69 -3.01 1.23
N ASP A 87 5.94 -4.04 0.43
CA ASP A 87 7.25 -4.67 0.28
C ASP A 87 8.31 -3.75 -0.39
N GLN A 88 7.93 -2.56 -0.88
CA GLN A 88 8.90 -1.55 -1.35
C GLN A 88 9.55 -0.76 -0.19
N PHE A 89 8.99 -0.82 1.02
CA PHE A 89 9.58 -0.21 2.20
C PHE A 89 10.63 -1.14 2.81
N THR A 90 11.78 -0.59 3.21
CA THR A 90 12.84 -1.34 3.91
C THR A 90 12.46 -1.63 5.35
N ASP A 91 11.74 -0.71 5.97
CA ASP A 91 11.40 -0.76 7.38
C ASP A 91 10.14 -1.62 7.59
N PRO A 92 9.94 -2.19 8.78
CA PRO A 92 8.69 -2.86 9.14
C PRO A 92 7.49 -1.92 8.96
N VAL A 93 6.52 -2.33 8.12
CA VAL A 93 5.28 -1.60 7.88
C VAL A 93 4.08 -2.50 8.12
N PHE A 94 3.10 -1.97 8.85
CA PHE A 94 1.82 -2.58 9.17
C PHE A 94 0.70 -1.65 8.71
N LEU A 95 -0.35 -2.21 8.12
CA LEU A 95 -1.60 -1.49 7.92
C LEU A 95 -2.56 -1.90 9.03
N VAL A 96 -3.05 -0.93 9.81
CA VAL A 96 -3.88 -1.17 10.99
C VAL A 96 -5.27 -0.57 10.78
N ASP A 97 -6.32 -1.33 11.05
CA ASP A 97 -7.71 -0.84 10.95
C ASP A 97 -8.16 -0.05 12.18
N SER A 98 -9.44 0.40 12.18
CA SER A 98 -10.02 1.16 13.28
C SER A 98 -10.12 0.39 14.59
N GLU A 99 -10.19 -0.94 14.52
CA GLU A 99 -10.29 -1.82 15.68
C GLU A 99 -8.91 -2.18 16.24
N GLY A 100 -7.84 -1.75 15.59
CA GLY A 100 -6.47 -2.06 15.97
C GLY A 100 -5.98 -3.42 15.48
N ARG A 101 -6.63 -4.00 14.48
CA ARG A 101 -6.19 -5.23 13.81
C ARG A 101 -5.21 -4.89 12.70
N VAL A 102 -4.19 -5.72 12.56
CA VAL A 102 -3.26 -5.63 11.43
C VAL A 102 -3.97 -6.22 10.21
N VAL A 103 -4.32 -5.37 9.25
CA VAL A 103 -4.92 -5.77 7.97
C VAL A 103 -3.92 -6.55 7.14
N THR A 104 -2.68 -6.04 7.05
CA THR A 104 -1.57 -6.73 6.41
C THR A 104 -0.23 -6.07 6.79
N SER A 105 0.88 -6.71 6.46
CA SER A 105 2.24 -6.23 6.72
C SER A 105 3.21 -6.55 5.59
N ASN A 106 4.35 -5.88 5.56
CA ASN A 106 5.43 -6.20 4.63
C ASN A 106 6.36 -7.32 5.13
N SER A 107 7.21 -7.81 4.25
CA SER A 107 8.24 -8.82 4.53
C SER A 107 9.26 -8.38 5.58
N ALA A 108 9.57 -7.08 5.65
CA ALA A 108 10.43 -6.54 6.70
C ALA A 108 9.79 -6.68 8.09
N ALA A 109 8.48 -6.43 8.21
CA ALA A 109 7.72 -6.61 9.46
C ALA A 109 7.65 -8.08 9.89
N ILE A 110 7.33 -8.99 8.96
CA ILE A 110 7.34 -10.44 9.20
C ILE A 110 8.71 -10.87 9.73
N SER A 111 9.78 -10.43 9.06
CA SER A 111 11.17 -10.76 9.44
C SER A 111 11.58 -10.17 10.79
N ALA A 112 11.13 -8.95 11.10
CA ALA A 112 11.43 -8.27 12.35
C ALA A 112 10.74 -8.94 13.56
N LEU A 113 9.51 -9.42 13.38
CA LEU A 113 8.76 -10.13 14.43
C LEU A 113 9.11 -11.62 14.53
N GLY A 114 9.75 -12.21 13.51
CA GLY A 114 10.06 -13.64 13.48
C GLY A 114 8.81 -14.52 13.42
N LYS A 115 7.68 -13.98 12.94
CA LYS A 115 6.37 -14.65 12.83
C LYS A 115 6.08 -15.05 11.39
N LYS A 116 5.08 -15.91 11.19
CA LYS A 116 4.52 -16.19 9.87
C LYS A 116 3.41 -15.20 9.52
N PRO A 117 3.11 -14.98 8.22
CA PRO A 117 2.02 -14.08 7.81
C PRO A 117 0.67 -14.41 8.45
N GLU A 118 0.37 -15.70 8.64
CA GLU A 118 -0.89 -16.18 9.22
C GLU A 118 -1.03 -15.88 10.72
N GLU A 119 0.05 -15.46 11.37
CA GLU A 119 0.09 -15.04 12.79
C GLU A 119 0.01 -13.51 12.93
N ILE A 120 -0.06 -12.78 11.82
CA ILE A 120 -0.06 -11.32 11.78
C ILE A 120 -1.39 -10.80 11.23
N ASP A 121 -1.76 -11.22 10.03
CA ASP A 121 -2.89 -10.66 9.31
C ASP A 121 -4.22 -11.04 9.98
N GLY A 122 -5.03 -10.03 10.32
CA GLY A 122 -6.31 -10.16 11.03
C GLY A 122 -6.23 -10.12 12.56
N TYR A 123 -5.03 -10.17 13.15
CA TYR A 123 -4.82 -10.18 14.60
C TYR A 123 -4.68 -8.77 15.18
N LEU A 124 -5.00 -8.62 16.47
CA LEU A 124 -4.83 -7.35 17.17
C LEU A 124 -3.35 -7.04 17.36
N GLY A 125 -2.99 -5.76 17.35
CA GLY A 125 -1.59 -5.33 17.48
C GLY A 125 -0.88 -5.96 18.70
N GLY A 126 -1.55 -6.09 19.85
CA GLY A 126 -0.96 -6.73 21.02
C GLY A 126 -0.61 -8.20 20.83
N ASP A 127 -1.40 -8.95 20.07
CA ASP A 127 -1.11 -10.35 19.73
C ASP A 127 0.02 -10.43 18.70
N VAL A 128 0.02 -9.51 17.72
CA VAL A 128 1.08 -9.42 16.70
C VAL A 128 2.43 -9.06 17.30
N PHE A 129 2.47 -8.09 18.22
CA PHE A 129 3.69 -7.62 18.87
C PHE A 129 4.05 -8.41 20.13
N ASP A 130 3.36 -9.51 20.49
CA ASP A 130 3.61 -10.28 21.72
C ASP A 130 3.60 -9.42 23.00
N CYS A 131 2.66 -8.48 23.07
CA CYS A 131 2.44 -7.67 24.27
C CYS A 131 2.06 -8.58 25.44
N LYS A 132 2.79 -8.45 26.55
CA LYS A 132 2.56 -9.22 27.80
C LYS A 132 1.11 -9.25 28.26
N TYR A 133 0.35 -8.18 27.98
CA TYR A 133 -1.02 -8.01 28.45
C TYR A 133 -2.09 -8.46 27.45
N ALA A 134 -1.70 -8.87 26.24
CA ALA A 134 -2.65 -9.24 25.19
C ALA A 134 -3.44 -10.51 25.54
N GLY A 135 -2.86 -11.45 26.28
CA GLY A 135 -3.52 -12.68 26.73
C GLY A 135 -4.40 -12.54 27.98
N LEU A 136 -4.50 -11.35 28.59
CA LEU A 136 -5.36 -11.13 29.77
C LEU A 136 -6.85 -11.10 29.38
N PRO A 137 -7.78 -11.34 30.33
CA PRO A 137 -9.20 -11.14 30.09
C PRO A 137 -9.49 -9.76 29.47
N GLY A 138 -10.17 -9.75 28.32
CA GLY A 138 -10.46 -8.56 27.52
C GLY A 138 -9.57 -8.38 26.29
N GLY A 139 -8.35 -8.91 26.30
CA GLY A 139 -7.45 -8.87 25.15
C GLY A 139 -6.81 -7.50 24.89
N CYS A 140 -6.03 -7.41 23.81
CA CYS A 140 -5.43 -6.15 23.39
C CYS A 140 -6.48 -5.06 23.19
N GLY A 141 -6.23 -3.88 23.77
CA GLY A 141 -7.09 -2.71 23.67
C GLY A 141 -8.09 -2.53 24.80
N ASN A 142 -8.31 -3.56 25.62
CA ASN A 142 -9.36 -3.58 26.64
C ASN A 142 -8.83 -3.77 28.07
N THR A 143 -7.50 -3.82 28.27
CA THR A 143 -6.89 -3.90 29.61
C THR A 143 -6.50 -2.52 30.14
N ILE A 144 -6.20 -2.44 31.44
CA ILE A 144 -5.72 -1.20 32.07
C ILE A 144 -4.40 -0.69 31.45
N HIS A 145 -3.55 -1.61 30.98
CA HIS A 145 -2.26 -1.31 30.35
C HIS A 145 -2.41 -0.64 28.98
N CYS A 146 -3.54 -0.89 28.29
CA CYS A 146 -3.80 -0.29 27.00
C CYS A 146 -4.00 1.23 27.08
N LYS A 147 -4.34 1.79 28.26
CA LYS A 147 -4.50 3.24 28.45
C LYS A 147 -3.19 4.01 28.28
N SER A 148 -2.06 3.39 28.61
CA SER A 148 -0.72 3.97 28.46
C SER A 148 0.07 3.39 27.29
N CYS A 149 -0.56 2.58 26.42
CA CYS A 149 0.12 1.98 25.28
C CYS A 149 0.38 3.04 24.21
N THR A 150 1.63 3.51 24.09
CA THR A 150 2.02 4.54 23.13
C THR A 150 1.70 4.15 21.69
N ILE A 151 1.91 2.88 21.30
CA ILE A 151 1.59 2.40 19.94
C ILE A 151 0.09 2.56 19.67
N ARG A 152 -0.77 2.02 20.55
CA ARG A 152 -2.22 2.12 20.43
C ARG A 152 -2.68 3.57 20.40
N ASN A 153 -2.22 4.38 21.36
CA ASN A 153 -2.64 5.77 21.49
C ASN A 153 -2.23 6.59 20.26
N THR A 154 -1.05 6.34 19.70
CA THR A 154 -0.57 7.03 18.48
C THR A 154 -1.37 6.62 17.25
N VAL A 155 -1.68 5.33 17.09
CA VAL A 155 -2.55 4.83 16.01
C VAL A 155 -3.96 5.43 16.14
N SER A 156 -4.57 5.38 17.32
CA SER A 156 -5.90 5.95 17.58
C SER A 156 -5.92 7.47 17.36
N ALA A 157 -4.91 8.18 17.82
CA ALA A 157 -4.78 9.63 17.59
C ALA A 157 -4.67 9.95 16.09
N THR A 158 -3.94 9.15 15.33
CA THR A 158 -3.79 9.30 13.88
C THR A 158 -5.12 9.03 13.15
N LEU A 159 -5.85 7.98 13.54
CA LEU A 159 -7.20 7.72 13.01
C LEU A 159 -8.16 8.88 13.27
N GLN A 160 -8.21 9.36 14.52
CA GLN A 160 -9.16 10.39 14.94
C GLN A 160 -8.84 11.76 14.35
N SER A 161 -7.57 12.17 14.42
CA SER A 161 -7.16 13.53 14.00
C SER A 161 -6.80 13.62 12.52
N GLY A 162 -6.46 12.51 11.87
CA GLY A 162 -5.86 12.48 10.53
C GLY A 162 -4.42 13.00 10.47
N LYS A 163 -3.84 13.46 11.60
CA LYS A 163 -2.47 13.96 11.65
C LYS A 163 -1.49 12.80 11.77
N SER A 164 -0.45 12.82 10.95
CA SER A 164 0.65 11.89 11.07
C SER A 164 1.49 12.18 12.31
N HIS A 165 1.98 11.12 12.94
CA HIS A 165 2.94 11.22 14.04
C HIS A 165 4.24 10.57 13.58
N VAL A 166 5.37 11.24 13.75
CA VAL A 166 6.65 10.82 13.17
C VAL A 166 7.66 10.51 14.27
N ARG A 167 8.30 9.34 14.20
CA ARG A 167 9.34 8.88 15.12
C ARG A 167 8.97 9.00 16.61
N VAL A 168 7.73 8.67 16.96
CA VAL A 168 7.28 8.64 18.35
C VAL A 168 7.96 7.47 19.08
N PRO A 169 8.61 7.71 20.24
CA PRO A 169 9.20 6.62 21.02
C PRO A 169 8.11 5.79 21.70
N ALA A 170 8.13 4.49 21.46
CA ALA A 170 7.24 3.50 22.04
C ALA A 170 8.05 2.40 22.74
N TYR A 171 7.61 2.02 23.94
CA TYR A 171 8.24 0.97 24.74
C TYR A 171 7.23 -0.17 24.91
N PRO A 172 7.12 -1.08 23.94
CA PRO A 172 6.23 -2.24 24.07
C PRO A 172 6.71 -3.16 25.20
N ASP A 173 5.75 -3.68 25.98
CA ASP A 173 6.02 -4.64 27.05
C ASP A 173 6.24 -6.06 26.49
N LEU A 174 7.43 -6.30 25.92
CA LEU A 174 7.84 -7.53 25.21
C LEU A 174 8.51 -8.58 26.11
N TYR A 175 8.10 -8.68 27.37
CA TYR A 175 8.83 -9.39 28.44
C TYR A 175 9.20 -10.86 28.11
N HIS A 176 8.39 -11.55 27.31
CA HIS A 176 8.62 -12.97 26.98
C HIS A 176 9.73 -13.22 25.95
N ILE A 177 10.21 -12.19 25.25
CA ILE A 177 11.22 -12.32 24.18
C ILE A 177 12.59 -11.78 24.62
N THR A 178 12.59 -10.75 25.48
CA THR A 178 13.78 -9.94 25.77
C THR A 178 14.41 -10.25 27.12
N CYS A 179 13.69 -10.96 27.99
CA CYS A 179 14.07 -11.44 29.33
C CYS A 179 14.69 -10.44 30.33
N GLU A 180 15.08 -9.23 29.94
CA GLU A 180 15.67 -8.17 30.79
C GLU A 180 15.80 -6.80 30.08
N ASN A 181 15.88 -6.75 28.73
CA ASN A 181 16.10 -5.49 27.99
C ASN A 181 14.81 -4.77 27.61
N LYS A 182 14.74 -3.45 27.86
CA LYS A 182 13.66 -2.61 27.31
C LYS A 182 13.95 -2.38 25.83
N VAL A 183 13.00 -2.75 24.97
CA VAL A 183 13.10 -2.42 23.55
C VAL A 183 12.36 -1.12 23.29
N ARG A 184 13.04 -0.16 22.67
CA ARG A 184 12.46 1.07 22.16
C ARG A 184 12.20 0.94 20.67
N PHE A 185 10.98 1.22 20.27
CA PHE A 185 10.62 1.48 18.89
C PHE A 185 10.53 2.99 18.65
N LEU A 186 10.97 3.45 17.48
CA LEU A 186 10.52 4.73 16.95
C LEU A 186 9.47 4.44 15.89
N ILE A 187 8.24 4.89 16.14
CA ILE A 187 7.11 4.61 15.26
C ILE A 187 6.68 5.85 14.50
N THR A 188 6.33 5.66 13.24
CA THR A 188 5.67 6.67 12.41
C THR A 188 4.29 6.15 12.01
N THR A 189 3.26 6.97 12.15
CA THR A 189 1.89 6.66 11.76
C THR A 189 1.36 7.69 10.77
N GLU A 190 0.68 7.20 9.73
CA GLU A 190 0.01 8.02 8.73
C GLU A 190 -1.38 7.45 8.44
N ARG A 191 -2.40 8.31 8.35
CA ARG A 191 -3.76 7.86 8.03
C ARG A 191 -3.88 7.60 6.54
N VAL A 192 -4.33 6.41 6.18
CA VAL A 192 -4.62 6.00 4.80
C VAL A 192 -6.08 5.51 4.74
N GLY A 193 -6.99 6.39 4.30
CA GLY A 193 -8.43 6.12 4.31
C GLY A 193 -8.95 5.86 5.74
N ASN A 194 -9.48 4.65 5.97
CA ASN A 194 -9.97 4.19 7.27
C ASN A 194 -8.96 3.33 8.04
N THR A 195 -7.73 3.29 7.54
CA THR A 195 -6.63 2.54 8.15
C THR A 195 -5.49 3.49 8.52
N VAL A 196 -4.53 2.99 9.29
CA VAL A 196 -3.28 3.67 9.61
C VAL A 196 -2.12 2.82 9.12
N LEU A 197 -1.24 3.44 8.35
CA LEU A 197 0.06 2.89 8.06
C LEU A 197 0.96 3.16 9.26
N LEU A 198 1.34 2.10 9.98
CA LEU A 198 2.26 2.10 11.10
C LEU A 198 3.61 1.57 10.62
N ARG A 199 4.65 2.40 10.67
CA ARG A 199 6.04 2.02 10.36
C ARG A 199 6.88 2.03 11.62
N ILE A 200 7.77 1.06 11.77
CA ILE A 200 8.81 1.07 12.81
C ILE A 200 10.10 1.58 12.16
N ASP A 201 10.43 2.85 12.39
CA ASP A 201 11.60 3.50 11.82
C ASP A 201 12.92 2.99 12.43
N GLU A 202 12.88 2.52 13.68
CA GLU A 202 14.05 2.09 14.43
C GLU A 202 13.65 1.14 15.56
N ILE A 203 14.50 0.14 15.81
CA ILE A 203 14.42 -0.75 16.96
C ILE A 203 15.76 -0.68 17.70
N ALA A 204 15.71 -0.32 18.98
CA ALA A 204 16.89 -0.23 19.85
C ALA A 204 16.65 -1.00 21.15
N GLU A 205 17.66 -1.72 21.61
CA GLU A 205 17.69 -2.30 22.96
C GLU A 205 18.31 -1.29 23.92
N GLU A 206 17.63 -1.02 25.02
CA GLU A 206 18.12 -0.22 26.13
C GLU A 206 18.38 -1.18 27.30
N ASN A 207 19.67 -1.33 27.66
CA ASN A 207 20.08 -2.11 28.83
C ASN A 207 19.43 -1.47 30.06
N GLY A 208 18.54 -2.21 30.72
CA GLY A 208 17.97 -1.77 31.99
C GLY A 208 19.08 -1.79 33.04
N SER A 209 19.62 -0.63 33.42
CA SER A 209 20.27 -0.52 34.72
C SER A 209 19.17 -0.63 35.77
N CYS A 210 19.08 -1.79 36.42
CA CYS A 210 18.32 -1.94 37.66
C CYS A 210 19.03 -1.14 38.78
#